data_AF-A0A7R9FWW3-F1
#
_entry.id   AF-A0A7R9FWW3-F1
#
_cell.length_a   1.000
_cell.length_b   1.000
_cell.length_c   1.000
_cell.angle_alpha   90.00
_cell.angle_beta   90.00
_cell.angle_gamma   90.00
#
_symmetry.space_group_name_H-M   'P 1'
#
loop_
_entity.id
_entity.type
_entity.pdbx_description
1 polymer ?
#
loop_
_entity_poly.entity_id
_entity_poly.type
_entity_poly.pdbx_seq_one_letter_code
_entity_poly.pdbx_strand_id
1 'polypeptide(L)'
;MASLVLTDSSQLTSDSQHLELAKGGCISEFRWNGGGNFHGKPWEDHLPTDCDVVMHLLATYLDTQLPPVPQNPDSRPFTSQYLVKAPDNPPKDRKGLLIHQVQLRPPHFVVLDDTTTLDVGKGYNNFFHTILLFLHLIKTKEHAMLGRVNLGPSGINILWVIDS
;
A
#
# COMPACT_ATOMS: atom_id res chain seq x y z
N MET A 1 -46.37 -34.51 15.63
CA MET A 1 -46.29 -33.13 15.14
C MET A 1 -44.92 -32.93 14.53
N ALA A 2 -44.88 -32.61 13.24
CA ALA A 2 -43.67 -32.35 12.49
C ALA A 2 -43.17 -30.94 12.78
N SER A 3 -41.85 -30.77 12.91
CA SER A 3 -41.19 -29.51 12.58
C SER A 3 -39.82 -29.85 12.01
N LEU A 4 -39.76 -29.91 10.68
CA LEU A 4 -38.51 -29.84 9.93
C LEU A 4 -37.91 -28.45 10.18
N VAL A 5 -36.76 -28.38 10.85
CA VAL A 5 -35.88 -27.21 10.74
C VAL A 5 -34.88 -27.55 9.64
N LEU A 6 -35.21 -27.12 8.41
CA LEU A 6 -34.25 -27.01 7.31
C LEU A 6 -33.28 -25.90 7.68
N THR A 7 -32.18 -26.24 8.36
CA THR A 7 -31.01 -25.36 8.44
C THR A 7 -30.34 -25.35 7.09
N ASP A 8 -30.57 -24.23 6.42
CA ASP A 8 -30.03 -23.77 5.16
C ASP A 8 -28.55 -24.10 4.99
N SER A 9 -28.26 -25.04 4.09
CA SER A 9 -26.91 -25.47 3.72
C SER A 9 -26.16 -24.42 2.87
N SER A 10 -26.79 -23.29 2.55
CA SER A 10 -26.24 -22.24 1.70
C SER A 10 -25.44 -21.16 2.46
N GLN A 11 -25.47 -21.15 3.80
CA GLN A 11 -24.74 -20.17 4.61
C GLN A 11 -23.30 -20.61 4.97
N LEU A 12 -22.96 -21.89 4.81
CA LEU A 12 -21.62 -22.43 5.14
C LEU A 12 -20.60 -22.33 3.99
N THR A 13 -21.04 -21.99 2.78
CA THR A 13 -20.19 -21.95 1.59
C THR A 13 -19.62 -20.57 1.27
N SER A 14 -20.12 -19.50 1.90
CA SER A 14 -19.65 -18.12 1.68
C SER A 14 -18.28 -17.86 2.31
N ASP A 15 -18.09 -18.29 3.56
CA ASP A 15 -16.85 -18.00 4.31
C ASP A 15 -15.65 -18.85 3.83
N SER A 16 -15.93 -19.99 3.21
CA SER A 16 -14.91 -20.92 2.70
C SER A 16 -14.24 -20.41 1.42
N GLN A 17 -14.95 -19.67 0.57
CA GLN A 17 -14.40 -19.09 -0.66
C GLN A 17 -13.41 -17.96 -0.37
N HIS A 18 -13.67 -17.12 0.64
CA HIS A 18 -12.76 -16.03 1.01
C HIS A 18 -11.41 -16.53 1.53
N LEU A 19 -11.36 -17.67 2.24
CA LEU A 19 -10.10 -18.26 2.70
C LEU A 19 -9.34 -19.00 1.58
N GLU A 20 -10.05 -19.53 0.58
CA GLU A 20 -9.42 -20.19 -0.58
C GLU A 20 -8.71 -19.21 -1.52
N LEU A 21 -9.22 -17.98 -1.66
CA LEU A 21 -8.55 -16.94 -2.45
C LEU A 21 -7.22 -16.47 -1.84
N ALA A 22 -7.06 -16.57 -0.51
CA ALA A 22 -5.83 -16.23 0.21
C ALA A 22 -4.79 -17.36 0.23
N LYS A 23 -5.14 -18.59 -0.18
CA LYS A 23 -4.25 -19.77 -0.14
C LYS A 23 -3.27 -19.85 -1.31
N GLY A 24 -3.46 -19.07 -2.36
CA GLY A 24 -2.42 -18.86 -3.37
C GLY A 24 -1.42 -17.85 -2.84
N GLY A 25 -0.13 -18.16 -2.84
CA GLY A 25 0.91 -17.17 -2.57
C GLY A 25 0.87 -16.08 -3.65
N CYS A 26 0.00 -15.08 -3.51
CA CYS A 26 -0.13 -13.97 -4.46
C CYS A 26 1.18 -13.17 -4.58
N ILE A 27 2.11 -13.37 -3.64
CA ILE A 27 3.45 -12.79 -3.58
C ILE A 27 4.55 -13.82 -3.95
N SER A 28 4.25 -15.10 -4.18
CA SER A 28 5.31 -16.10 -4.47
C SER A 28 6.07 -15.80 -5.76
N GLU A 29 5.38 -15.17 -6.73
CA GLU A 29 5.97 -14.72 -8.00
C GLU A 29 6.41 -13.25 -7.98
N PHE A 30 6.27 -12.55 -6.83
CA PHE A 30 6.64 -11.14 -6.71
C PHE A 30 8.15 -10.95 -6.89
N ARG A 31 8.53 -10.12 -7.85
CA ARG A 31 9.90 -9.76 -8.18
C ARG A 31 10.14 -8.30 -7.88
N TRP A 32 10.61 -8.03 -6.67
CA TRP A 32 10.81 -6.66 -6.15
C TRP A 32 11.65 -5.73 -7.05
N ASN A 33 12.60 -6.26 -7.82
CA ASN A 33 13.52 -5.48 -8.66
C ASN A 33 13.29 -5.65 -10.17
N GLY A 34 12.17 -6.23 -10.58
CA GLY A 34 11.86 -6.50 -11.98
C GLY A 34 10.42 -6.97 -12.13
N GLY A 35 10.18 -7.89 -13.06
CA GLY A 35 8.89 -8.52 -13.25
C GLY A 35 8.99 -9.93 -13.82
N GLY A 36 7.84 -10.57 -14.00
CA GLY A 36 7.71 -11.93 -14.53
C GLY A 36 7.91 -12.04 -16.05
N ASN A 37 7.74 -13.23 -16.62
CA ASN A 37 7.68 -13.36 -18.08
C ASN A 37 6.27 -13.01 -18.57
N PHE A 38 6.16 -12.12 -19.55
CA PHE A 38 4.87 -11.74 -20.15
C PHE A 38 4.85 -12.11 -21.63
N HIS A 39 3.88 -12.93 -22.05
CA HIS A 39 3.78 -13.46 -23.43
C HIS A 39 5.08 -14.05 -24.00
N GLY A 40 5.85 -14.76 -23.17
CA GLY A 40 7.11 -15.38 -23.58
C GLY A 40 8.27 -14.40 -23.80
N LYS A 41 8.10 -13.11 -23.50
CA LYS A 41 9.17 -12.13 -23.49
C LYS A 41 9.75 -11.98 -22.07
N PRO A 42 11.07 -11.91 -21.92
CA PRO A 42 11.69 -11.57 -20.64
C PRO A 42 11.30 -10.14 -20.24
N TRP A 43 11.10 -9.91 -18.95
CA TRP A 43 10.87 -8.57 -18.43
C TRP A 43 12.09 -7.69 -18.70
N GLU A 44 11.88 -6.56 -19.36
CA GLU A 44 12.96 -5.64 -19.70
C GLU A 44 13.17 -4.60 -18.59
N ASP A 45 14.41 -4.13 -18.44
CA ASP A 45 14.79 -3.16 -17.40
C ASP A 45 14.02 -1.83 -17.51
N HIS A 46 13.53 -1.46 -18.70
CA HIS A 46 12.81 -0.21 -18.91
C HIS A 46 11.38 -0.24 -18.36
N LEU A 47 10.83 -1.43 -18.09
CA LEU A 47 9.47 -1.63 -17.58
C LEU A 47 9.40 -1.37 -16.06
N PRO A 48 8.21 -1.02 -15.54
CA PRO A 48 8.02 -0.89 -14.08
C PRO A 48 8.30 -2.22 -13.39
N THR A 49 8.84 -2.16 -12.18
CA THR A 49 8.99 -3.34 -11.32
C THR A 49 7.67 -3.70 -10.66
N ASP A 50 7.55 -4.91 -10.11
CA ASP A 50 6.38 -5.29 -9.32
C ASP A 50 6.19 -4.33 -8.12
N CYS A 51 7.27 -3.81 -7.52
CA CYS A 51 7.18 -2.76 -6.50
C CYS A 51 6.48 -1.50 -7.03
N ASP A 52 6.82 -1.07 -8.25
CA ASP A 52 6.22 0.12 -8.86
C ASP A 52 4.73 -0.07 -9.13
N VAL A 53 4.35 -1.27 -9.59
CA VAL A 53 2.95 -1.64 -9.85
C VAL A 53 2.17 -1.68 -8.54
N VAL A 54 2.67 -2.37 -7.51
CA VAL A 54 1.98 -2.47 -6.21
C VAL A 54 1.90 -1.10 -5.53
N MET A 55 2.96 -0.29 -5.58
CA MET A 55 2.92 1.09 -5.08
C MET A 55 1.87 1.92 -5.82
N HIS A 56 1.77 1.78 -7.15
CA HIS A 56 0.77 2.50 -7.94
C HIS A 56 -0.66 2.07 -7.59
N LEU A 57 -0.91 0.78 -7.38
CA LEU A 57 -2.21 0.26 -6.93
C LEU A 57 -2.57 0.81 -5.56
N LEU A 58 -1.64 0.78 -4.60
CA LEU A 58 -1.84 1.34 -3.27
C LEU A 58 -2.12 2.85 -3.32
N ALA A 59 -1.32 3.60 -4.08
CA ALA A 59 -1.48 5.04 -4.22
C ALA A 59 -2.82 5.39 -4.87
N THR A 60 -3.20 4.69 -5.93
CA THR A 60 -4.49 4.89 -6.61
C THR A 60 -5.66 4.55 -5.68
N TYR A 61 -5.55 3.48 -4.89
CA TYR A 61 -6.56 3.17 -3.88
C TYR A 61 -6.70 4.31 -2.87
N LEU A 62 -5.60 4.76 -2.26
CA LEU A 62 -5.64 5.84 -1.27
C LEU A 62 -6.08 7.19 -1.87
N ASP A 63 -5.74 7.47 -3.12
CA ASP A 63 -6.21 8.65 -3.85
C ASP A 63 -7.74 8.71 -3.96
N THR A 64 -8.42 7.54 -4.06
CA THR A 64 -9.89 7.49 -4.09
C THR A 64 -10.54 7.67 -2.72
N GLN A 65 -9.79 7.44 -1.64
CA GLN A 65 -10.33 7.48 -0.28
C GLN A 65 -10.10 8.83 0.40
N LEU A 66 -9.08 9.58 -0.02
CA LEU A 66 -8.77 10.89 0.54
C LEU A 66 -9.60 12.00 -0.11
N PRO A 67 -10.00 13.03 0.66
CA PRO A 67 -10.68 14.18 0.09
C PRO A 67 -9.76 14.95 -0.88
N PRO A 68 -10.33 15.64 -1.89
CA PRO A 68 -9.57 16.47 -2.81
C PRO A 68 -8.77 17.54 -2.07
N VAL A 69 -7.60 17.90 -2.63
CA VAL A 69 -6.75 18.94 -2.05
C VAL A 69 -7.40 20.30 -2.34
N PRO A 70 -7.63 21.17 -1.33
CA PRO A 70 -8.32 22.45 -1.55
C PRO A 70 -7.63 23.37 -2.56
N GLN A 71 -6.30 23.30 -2.65
CA GLN A 71 -5.48 24.11 -3.57
C GLN A 71 -5.44 23.54 -4.99
N ASN A 72 -5.74 22.25 -5.16
CA ASN A 72 -5.74 21.58 -6.45
C ASN A 72 -6.75 20.42 -6.44
N PRO A 73 -8.03 20.69 -6.78
CA PRO A 73 -9.09 19.68 -6.70
C PRO A 73 -8.89 18.49 -7.65
N ASP A 74 -8.16 18.70 -8.75
CA ASP A 74 -7.87 17.66 -9.75
C ASP A 74 -6.62 16.83 -9.39
N SER A 75 -5.97 17.13 -8.27
CA SER A 75 -4.80 16.38 -7.84
C SER A 75 -5.19 15.01 -7.29
N ARG A 76 -4.26 14.06 -7.43
CA ARG A 76 -4.28 12.80 -6.71
C ARG A 76 -3.82 13.05 -5.27
N PRO A 77 -4.71 13.08 -4.26
CA PRO A 77 -4.41 13.62 -2.94
C PRO A 77 -3.33 12.83 -2.19
N PHE A 78 -3.32 11.50 -2.30
CA PHE A 78 -2.26 10.67 -1.73
C PHE A 78 -0.96 10.87 -2.50
N THR A 79 -1.01 10.66 -3.83
CA THR A 79 0.18 10.70 -4.69
C THR A 79 0.89 12.06 -4.61
N SER A 80 0.14 13.16 -4.51
CA SER A 80 0.69 14.52 -4.50
C SER A 80 1.28 14.96 -3.16
N GLN A 81 0.81 14.41 -2.04
CA GLN A 81 1.20 14.87 -0.69
C GLN A 81 2.10 13.87 0.05
N TYR A 82 1.94 12.58 -0.22
CA TYR A 82 2.53 11.50 0.59
C TYR A 82 3.48 10.59 -0.21
N LEU A 83 3.66 10.83 -1.52
CA LEU A 83 4.55 10.04 -2.36
C LEU A 83 5.46 10.93 -3.20
N VAL A 84 6.77 10.69 -3.11
CA VAL A 84 7.78 11.33 -3.95
C VAL A 84 8.57 10.23 -4.67
N LYS A 85 8.93 10.45 -5.94
CA LYS A 85 9.72 9.51 -6.71
C LYS A 85 10.94 10.20 -7.32
N ALA A 86 12.10 9.53 -7.30
CA ALA A 86 13.28 10.00 -8.00
C ALA A 86 12.99 10.24 -9.49
N PRO A 87 13.58 11.29 -10.12
CA PRO A 87 14.63 12.17 -9.59
C PRO A 87 14.10 13.32 -8.73
N ASP A 88 12.79 13.40 -8.50
CA ASP A 88 12.22 14.47 -7.69
C ASP A 88 12.67 14.35 -6.24
N ASN A 89 12.92 15.51 -5.65
CA ASN A 89 13.27 15.64 -4.25
C ASN A 89 12.05 16.09 -3.46
N PRO A 90 11.90 15.61 -2.22
CA PRO A 90 10.84 16.08 -1.35
C PRO A 90 10.99 17.60 -1.10
N PRO A 91 9.87 18.34 -0.92
CA PRO A 91 9.92 19.76 -0.57
C PRO A 91 10.77 20.00 0.68
N LYS A 92 11.58 21.06 0.69
CA LYS A 92 12.51 21.39 1.79
C LYS A 92 11.79 21.79 3.08
N ASP A 93 10.58 22.30 2.96
CA ASP A 93 9.70 22.80 4.02
C ASP A 93 8.56 21.85 4.35
N ARG A 94 8.63 20.59 3.87
CA ARG A 94 7.60 19.59 4.15
C ARG A 94 7.43 19.37 5.65
N LYS A 95 6.20 19.08 6.04
CA LYS A 95 5.84 18.62 7.38
C LYS A 95 5.04 17.34 7.28
N GLY A 96 5.23 16.45 8.24
CA GLY A 96 4.56 15.16 8.33
C GLY A 96 5.27 14.04 7.57
N LEU A 97 4.56 12.92 7.50
CA LEU A 97 5.03 11.66 6.96
C LEU A 97 4.86 11.60 5.44
N LEU A 98 5.86 11.09 4.71
CA LEU A 98 5.71 10.70 3.31
C LEU A 98 6.60 9.51 2.95
N ILE A 99 6.30 8.84 1.84
CA ILE A 99 7.13 7.79 1.25
C ILE A 99 7.94 8.39 0.10
N HIS A 100 9.26 8.16 0.11
CA HIS A 100 10.14 8.57 -0.98
C HIS A 100 10.78 7.35 -1.64
N GLN A 101 10.52 7.17 -2.94
CA GLN A 101 11.27 6.24 -3.78
C GLN A 101 12.58 6.91 -4.22
N VAL A 102 13.64 6.75 -3.42
CA VAL A 102 14.94 7.41 -3.62
C VAL A 102 15.75 6.81 -4.77
N GLN A 103 15.49 5.55 -5.13
CA GLN A 103 16.13 4.87 -6.24
C GLN A 103 15.08 4.09 -7.04
N LEU A 104 15.12 4.22 -8.36
CA LEU A 104 14.20 3.49 -9.24
C LEU A 104 14.66 2.05 -9.51
N ARG A 105 15.99 1.83 -9.64
CA ARG A 105 16.56 0.53 -10.00
C ARG A 105 17.89 0.24 -9.28
N PRO A 106 17.97 -0.87 -8.51
CA PRO A 106 16.82 -1.56 -7.94
C PRO A 106 15.96 -0.60 -7.10
N PRO A 107 14.63 -0.81 -6.98
CA PRO A 107 13.76 0.06 -6.21
C PRO A 107 14.22 0.18 -4.76
N HIS A 108 14.30 1.41 -4.26
CA HIS A 108 14.57 1.69 -2.86
C HIS A 108 13.61 2.76 -2.35
N PHE A 109 12.88 2.41 -1.30
CA PHE A 109 11.90 3.26 -0.64
C PHE A 109 12.34 3.55 0.79
N VAL A 110 12.04 4.77 1.23
CA VAL A 110 12.27 5.24 2.60
C VAL A 110 11.04 6.00 3.10
N VAL A 111 10.84 6.01 4.42
CA VAL A 111 9.84 6.90 5.04
C VAL A 111 10.53 8.15 5.50
N LEU A 112 9.96 9.29 5.16
CA LEU A 112 10.39 10.60 5.61
C LEU A 112 9.44 11.10 6.68
N ASP A 113 9.99 11.52 7.82
CA ASP A 113 9.26 11.99 8.98
C ASP A 113 9.85 13.33 9.43
N ASP A 114 9.20 14.43 9.01
CA ASP A 114 9.70 15.81 9.16
C ASP A 114 11.17 15.95 8.70
N THR A 115 12.11 15.87 9.65
CA THR A 115 13.55 16.03 9.44
C THR A 115 14.32 14.71 9.34
N THR A 116 13.68 13.59 9.65
CA THR A 116 14.32 12.27 9.73
C THR A 116 13.99 11.42 8.50
N THR A 117 15.01 10.77 7.95
CA THR A 117 14.84 9.71 6.95
C THR A 117 14.94 8.36 7.66
N LEU A 118 13.88 7.58 7.60
CA LEU A 118 13.81 6.24 8.14
C LEU A 118 13.99 5.23 7.01
N ASP A 119 15.15 4.59 6.98
CA ASP A 119 15.52 3.57 6.01
C ASP A 119 15.49 2.19 6.69
N VAL A 120 14.71 1.27 6.12
CA VAL A 120 14.54 -0.12 6.60
C VAL A 120 15.53 -1.10 5.97
N GLY A 121 16.54 -0.58 5.26
CA GLY A 121 17.51 -1.36 4.50
C GLY A 121 17.04 -1.67 3.09
N LYS A 122 17.98 -2.02 2.22
CA LYS A 122 17.74 -2.34 0.79
C LYS A 122 17.32 -3.80 0.59
N GLY A 123 16.70 -4.09 -0.54
CA GLY A 123 16.46 -5.46 -1.02
C GLY A 123 14.98 -5.85 -1.05
N TYR A 124 14.72 -7.16 -1.10
CA TYR A 124 13.39 -7.74 -1.32
C TYR A 124 12.31 -7.21 -0.38
N ASN A 125 12.63 -7.09 0.91
CA ASN A 125 11.67 -6.67 1.93
C ASN A 125 11.54 -5.14 2.06
N ASN A 126 12.39 -4.35 1.39
CA ASN A 126 12.43 -2.89 1.57
C ASN A 126 11.05 -2.25 1.33
N PHE A 127 10.40 -2.64 0.23
CA PHE A 127 9.09 -2.11 -0.14
C PHE A 127 8.04 -2.39 0.95
N PHE A 128 7.83 -3.65 1.31
CA PHE A 128 6.82 -4.03 2.30
C PHE A 128 7.12 -3.44 3.69
N HIS A 129 8.37 -3.48 4.14
CA HIS A 129 8.76 -2.88 5.41
C HIS A 129 8.55 -1.35 5.43
N THR A 130 8.77 -0.68 4.29
CA THR A 130 8.51 0.76 4.16
C THR A 130 7.01 1.08 4.27
N ILE A 131 6.15 0.30 3.61
CA ILE A 131 4.68 0.45 3.73
C ILE A 131 4.23 0.19 5.17
N LEU A 132 4.70 -0.88 5.80
CA LEU A 132 4.36 -1.21 7.18
C LEU A 132 4.84 -0.12 8.15
N LEU A 133 6.06 0.38 7.98
CA LEU A 133 6.60 1.46 8.79
C LEU A 133 5.77 2.75 8.62
N PHE A 134 5.41 3.10 7.39
CA PHE A 134 4.58 4.27 7.11
C PHE A 134 3.21 4.18 7.79
N LEU A 135 2.52 3.05 7.64
CA LEU A 135 1.22 2.82 8.28
C LEU A 135 1.35 2.81 9.82
N HIS A 136 2.43 2.23 10.36
CA HIS A 136 2.70 2.22 11.79
C HIS A 136 2.91 3.63 12.35
N LEU A 137 3.64 4.49 11.61
CA LEU A 137 3.84 5.88 12.00
C LEU A 137 2.55 6.69 11.93
N ILE A 138 1.69 6.46 10.93
CA ILE A 138 0.35 7.07 10.89
C ILE A 138 -0.47 6.66 12.12
N LYS A 139 -0.45 5.37 12.47
CA LYS A 139 -1.17 4.86 13.63
C LYS A 139 -0.68 5.47 14.94
N THR A 140 0.63 5.58 15.13
CA THR A 140 1.25 5.97 16.41
C THR A 140 1.41 7.48 16.58
N LYS A 141 1.74 8.22 15.51
CA LYS A 141 2.02 9.66 15.57
C LYS A 141 0.85 10.52 15.11
N GLU A 142 0.12 10.08 14.10
CA GLU A 142 -0.98 10.84 13.49
C GLU A 142 -2.36 10.36 13.98
N HIS A 143 -2.43 9.61 15.09
CA HIS A 143 -3.67 9.08 15.64
C HIS A 143 -4.55 8.31 14.62
N ALA A 144 -3.89 7.54 13.75
CA ALA A 144 -4.52 6.84 12.62
C ALA A 144 -5.13 7.75 11.55
N MET A 145 -4.79 9.03 11.51
CA MET A 145 -5.30 9.98 10.52
C MET A 145 -4.30 10.18 9.38
N LEU A 146 -4.77 10.03 8.15
CA LEU A 146 -4.06 10.48 6.95
C LEU A 146 -4.81 11.69 6.41
N GLY A 147 -4.29 12.87 6.71
CA GLY A 147 -4.99 14.13 6.46
C GLY A 147 -6.27 14.22 7.30
N ARG A 148 -7.44 14.10 6.65
CA ARG A 148 -8.75 14.14 7.33
C ARG A 148 -9.45 12.78 7.38
N VAL A 149 -8.80 11.72 6.93
CA VAL A 149 -9.39 10.38 6.85
C VAL A 149 -8.75 9.47 7.88
N ASN A 150 -9.58 8.72 8.61
CA ASN A 150 -9.10 7.73 9.57
C ASN A 150 -8.79 6.41 8.83
N LEU A 151 -7.60 5.87 9.05
CA LEU A 151 -7.16 4.59 8.49
C LEU A 151 -7.46 3.38 9.39
N GLY A 152 -7.91 3.62 10.62
CA GLY A 152 -8.30 2.62 11.60
C GLY A 152 -9.75 2.15 11.44
N PRO A 153 -10.29 1.44 12.46
CA PRO A 153 -11.60 0.78 12.38
C PRO A 153 -12.78 1.69 12.11
N SER A 154 -12.66 2.99 12.42
CA SER A 154 -13.69 3.99 12.18
C SER A 154 -13.67 4.60 10.77
N GLY A 155 -12.75 4.17 9.89
CA GLY A 155 -12.62 4.67 8.53
C GLY A 155 -12.23 3.56 7.54
N ILE A 156 -11.09 3.70 6.85
CA ILE A 156 -10.66 2.77 5.78
C ILE A 156 -10.34 1.36 6.33
N ASN A 157 -10.01 1.25 7.63
CA ASN A 157 -9.64 0.01 8.31
C ASN A 157 -8.45 -0.75 7.68
N ILE A 158 -7.54 -0.03 7.02
CA ILE A 158 -6.30 -0.62 6.47
C ILE A 158 -5.27 -0.91 7.57
N LEU A 159 -5.34 -0.22 8.71
CA LEU A 159 -4.38 -0.40 9.82
C LEU A 159 -4.47 -1.77 10.50
N TRP A 160 -5.52 -2.56 10.23
CA TRP A 160 -5.64 -3.91 10.77
C TRP A 160 -4.49 -4.83 10.36
N VAL A 161 -3.83 -4.54 9.22
CA VAL A 161 -2.63 -5.27 8.76
C VAL A 161 -1.43 -5.20 9.73
N ILE A 162 -1.44 -4.25 10.66
CA ILE A 162 -0.39 -4.13 11.69
C ILE A 162 -0.80 -4.83 13.00
N ASP A 163 -2.09 -5.11 13.18
CA ASP A 163 -2.64 -5.75 14.37
C ASP A 163 -2.78 -7.27 14.24
N SER A 164 -2.66 -7.80 13.02
CA SER A 164 -2.72 -9.24 12.68
C SER A 164 -1.46 -10.02 13.05
#